data_AF-A0AAP3E7K0-F1
#
_entry.id   AF-A0AAP3E7K0-F1
#
_cell.length_a   1.000
_cell.length_b   1.000
_cell.length_c   1.000
_cell.angle_alpha   90.00
_cell.angle_beta   90.00
_cell.angle_gamma   90.00
#
_symmetry.space_group_name_H-M   'P 1'
#
loop_
_entity.id
_entity.type
_entity.pdbx_description
1 polymer ?
#
loop_
_entity_poly.entity_id
_entity_poly.type
_entity_poly.pdbx_seq_one_letter_code
_entity_poly.pdbx_strand_id
1 'polypeptide(L)'
;MAPLSVLEAIDDGFSRLSTREALVGLGVLFAVQLFMLVGLQSQLAAQRELLEETELPLGEEVAPEVLPLALDIPLGVSMILWLSMLVGGVTVSMVFFRMLAESPSMDGREDGSTDGRKQGPNDGREGEEHTSSNAPHSIDKTHQSGDSSAPSSTSSEVLSDWDSPATDDAENRSIAANPFEERASKGPTSRSVEGDGTLTWNESIGRTTLIGVGAAIIGTILVSVGLALFILPGLFLATALAFTHPYLATERVGIIEAMKRSFETTRESWLRTFALVGAIVLSFVTISSVGAMFVLALEAYPVVGELINVAFGALAWGYALAMLSSGFDQVRRYRATQAEKWDGIDDELLP
;
A
#
# COMPACT_ATOMS: atom_id res chain seq x y z
N MET A 1 -15.55 12.13 7.18
CA MET A 1 -14.36 11.57 6.48
C MET A 1 -13.85 10.42 7.33
N ALA A 2 -13.83 9.18 6.84
CA ALA A 2 -13.22 8.10 7.60
C ALA A 2 -11.71 8.37 7.75
N PRO A 3 -11.15 8.39 8.97
CA PRO A 3 -9.71 8.52 9.16
C PRO A 3 -9.01 7.25 8.67
N LEU A 4 -7.92 7.39 7.92
CA LEU A 4 -6.98 6.28 7.70
C LEU A 4 -6.41 5.93 9.07
N SER A 5 -6.86 4.82 9.65
CA SER A 5 -6.43 4.39 10.97
C SER A 5 -5.07 3.69 10.82
N VAL A 6 -4.00 4.41 11.15
CA VAL A 6 -2.65 3.83 11.18
C VAL A 6 -2.58 2.62 12.10
N LEU A 7 -3.34 2.64 13.21
CA LEU A 7 -3.44 1.52 14.15
C LEU A 7 -4.08 0.28 13.50
N GLU A 8 -5.13 0.48 12.70
CA GLU A 8 -5.79 -0.62 11.97
C GLU A 8 -4.88 -1.19 10.88
N ALA A 9 -4.09 -0.34 10.21
CA ALA A 9 -3.10 -0.80 9.24
C ALA A 9 -1.97 -1.62 9.89
N ILE A 10 -1.59 -1.27 11.12
CA ILE A 10 -0.59 -2.02 11.91
C ILE A 10 -1.16 -3.39 12.30
N ASP A 11 -2.38 -3.43 12.86
CA ASP A 11 -3.01 -4.67 13.33
C ASP A 11 -3.32 -5.65 12.19
N ASP A 12 -3.85 -5.14 11.07
CA ASP A 12 -4.05 -5.92 9.84
C ASP A 12 -2.71 -6.40 9.26
N GLY A 13 -1.67 -5.55 9.28
CA GLY A 13 -0.31 -5.92 8.87
C GLY A 13 0.25 -7.12 9.65
N PHE A 14 0.14 -7.09 10.98
CA PHE A 14 0.54 -8.22 11.85
C PHE A 14 -0.29 -9.47 11.60
N SER A 15 -1.61 -9.31 11.47
CA SER A 15 -2.53 -10.40 11.21
C SER A 15 -2.19 -11.12 9.92
N ARG A 16 -1.91 -10.39 8.83
CA ARG A 16 -1.50 -10.96 7.54
C ARG A 16 -0.17 -11.71 7.61
N LEU A 17 0.81 -11.21 8.37
CA LEU A 17 2.11 -11.87 8.53
C LEU A 17 2.04 -13.18 9.33
N SER A 18 1.03 -13.33 10.19
CA SER A 18 0.84 -14.56 10.97
C SER A 18 0.31 -15.73 10.12
N THR A 19 -0.13 -15.47 8.89
CA THR A 19 -0.64 -16.51 7.99
C THR A 19 0.49 -17.47 7.58
N ARG A 20 0.14 -18.76 7.43
CA ARG A 20 1.10 -19.78 6.97
C ARG A 20 1.76 -19.40 5.64
N GLU A 21 0.95 -18.81 4.78
CA GLU A 21 1.34 -18.25 3.49
C GLU A 21 2.41 -17.16 3.67
N ALA A 22 2.16 -16.14 4.49
CA ALA A 22 3.14 -15.09 4.73
C ALA A 22 4.43 -15.62 5.38
N LEU A 23 4.36 -16.64 6.22
CA LEU A 23 5.55 -17.29 6.80
C LEU A 23 6.43 -17.96 5.73
N VAL A 24 5.84 -18.60 4.72
CA VAL A 24 6.62 -19.15 3.59
C VAL A 24 7.29 -18.02 2.81
N GLY A 25 6.55 -16.95 2.53
CA GLY A 25 7.12 -15.80 1.83
C GLY A 25 8.23 -15.09 2.61
N LEU A 26 8.12 -15.00 3.94
CA LEU A 26 9.18 -14.52 4.83
C LEU A 26 10.42 -15.42 4.77
N GLY A 27 10.24 -16.74 4.72
CA GLY A 27 11.35 -17.69 4.53
C GLY A 27 12.09 -17.48 3.20
N VAL A 28 11.35 -17.20 2.12
CA VAL A 28 11.96 -16.88 0.81
C VAL A 28 12.68 -15.52 0.86
N LEU A 29 12.07 -14.50 1.48
CA LEU A 29 12.70 -13.19 1.67
C LEU A 29 14.00 -13.30 2.46
N PHE A 30 14.00 -14.08 3.55
CA PHE A 30 15.19 -14.35 4.36
C PHE A 30 16.30 -14.98 3.52
N ALA A 31 15.98 -16.03 2.74
CA ALA A 31 16.96 -16.67 1.87
C ALA A 31 17.56 -15.68 0.85
N VAL A 32 16.74 -14.87 0.20
CA VAL A 32 17.22 -13.86 -0.77
C VAL A 32 18.11 -12.81 -0.08
N GLN A 33 17.71 -12.30 1.08
CA GLN A 33 18.52 -11.33 1.81
C GLN A 33 19.85 -11.94 2.28
N LEU A 34 19.85 -13.20 2.70
CA LEU A 34 21.07 -13.92 3.05
C LEU A 34 22.02 -14.00 1.85
N PHE A 35 21.53 -14.42 0.68
CA PHE A 35 22.34 -14.47 -0.53
C PHE A 35 22.87 -13.09 -0.95
N MET A 36 22.05 -12.04 -0.84
CA MET A 36 22.47 -10.67 -1.11
C MET A 36 23.60 -10.23 -0.16
N LEU A 37 23.49 -10.57 1.13
CA LEU A 37 24.52 -10.27 2.12
C LEU A 37 25.83 -11.04 1.86
N VAL A 38 25.74 -12.35 1.57
CA VAL A 38 26.90 -13.15 1.18
C VAL A 38 27.58 -12.55 -0.05
N GLY A 39 26.81 -12.14 -1.07
CA GLY A 39 27.33 -11.49 -2.26
C GLY A 39 28.05 -10.17 -1.95
N LEU A 40 27.48 -9.34 -1.07
CA LEU A 40 28.07 -8.08 -0.64
C LEU A 40 29.37 -8.28 0.15
N GLN A 41 29.40 -9.20 1.11
CA GLN A 41 30.61 -9.50 1.89
C GLN A 41 31.71 -10.10 0.98
N SER A 42 31.34 -10.97 0.04
CA SER A 42 32.28 -11.52 -0.95
C SER A 42 32.86 -10.43 -1.85
N GLN A 43 32.05 -9.45 -2.27
CA GLN A 43 32.51 -8.32 -3.07
C GLN A 43 33.49 -7.43 -2.28
N LEU A 44 33.19 -7.13 -1.02
CA LEU A 44 34.06 -6.33 -0.16
C LEU A 44 35.40 -7.03 0.10
N ALA A 45 35.39 -8.35 0.31
CA ALA A 45 36.60 -9.15 0.46
C ALA A 45 37.49 -9.08 -0.80
N ALA A 46 36.90 -9.27 -1.98
CA ALA A 46 37.64 -9.20 -3.25
C ALA A 46 38.18 -7.78 -3.55
N GLN A 47 37.45 -6.72 -3.17
CA GLN A 47 37.93 -5.34 -3.30
C GLN A 47 39.10 -5.04 -2.37
N ARG A 48 39.10 -5.61 -1.17
CA ARG A 48 40.19 -5.46 -0.21
C ARG A 48 41.50 -6.03 -0.75
N GLU A 49 41.47 -7.23 -1.32
CA GLU A 49 42.65 -7.87 -1.92
C GLU A 49 43.28 -6.99 -3.03
N LEU A 50 42.46 -6.41 -3.91
CA LEU A 50 42.94 -5.51 -4.96
C LEU A 50 43.56 -4.21 -4.41
N LEU A 51 43.03 -3.70 -3.29
CA LEU A 51 43.56 -2.50 -2.65
C LEU A 51 44.90 -2.78 -1.95
N GLU A 52 45.04 -3.96 -1.33
CA GLU A 52 46.29 -4.42 -0.72
C GLU A 52 47.40 -4.58 -1.78
N GLU A 53 47.07 -5.05 -2.98
CA GLU A 53 48.02 -5.14 -4.11
C GLU A 53 48.48 -3.75 -4.61
N THR A 54 47.66 -2.71 -4.45
CA THR A 54 47.96 -1.37 -4.98
C THR A 54 48.86 -0.53 -4.04
N GLU A 55 49.30 -1.08 -2.90
CA GLU A 55 50.12 -0.39 -1.87
C GLU A 55 49.61 1.00 -1.48
N LEU A 56 48.30 1.24 -1.61
CA LEU A 56 47.72 2.51 -1.17
C LEU A 56 47.75 2.50 0.37
N PRO A 57 48.33 3.53 1.02
CA PRO A 57 48.30 3.65 2.47
C PRO A 57 46.89 4.06 2.92
N LEU A 58 45.96 3.12 2.83
CA LEU A 58 44.69 3.19 3.52
C LEU A 58 45.04 3.05 5.00
N GLY A 59 44.74 4.08 5.79
CA GLY A 59 44.97 4.03 7.23
C GLY A 59 44.38 2.76 7.82
N GLU A 60 45.14 2.11 8.69
CA GLU A 60 44.90 0.80 9.32
C GLU A 60 43.57 0.70 10.10
N GLU A 61 42.79 1.79 10.18
CA GLU A 61 41.73 1.98 11.18
C GLU A 61 40.30 1.65 10.73
N VAL A 62 40.00 1.29 9.46
CA VAL A 62 38.59 1.31 9.00
C VAL A 62 38.05 -0.02 8.44
N ALA A 63 38.89 -1.03 8.18
CA ALA A 63 38.38 -2.29 7.65
C ALA A 63 37.98 -3.25 8.79
N PRO A 64 36.71 -3.71 8.88
CA PRO A 64 36.35 -4.76 9.81
C PRO A 64 37.23 -5.99 9.53
N GLU A 65 37.87 -6.50 10.58
CA GLU A 65 38.96 -7.48 10.47
C GLU A 65 38.50 -8.82 9.88
N VAL A 66 37.20 -9.15 10.00
CA VAL A 66 36.64 -10.43 9.55
C VAL A 66 35.28 -10.23 8.88
N LEU A 67 35.15 -10.68 7.63
CA LEU A 67 33.88 -10.78 6.90
C LEU A 67 33.40 -12.24 6.95
N PRO A 68 32.59 -12.62 7.94
CA PRO A 68 32.37 -14.02 8.31
C PRO A 68 31.60 -14.85 7.27
N LEU A 69 30.89 -14.21 6.35
CA LEU A 69 30.13 -14.87 5.28
C LEU A 69 30.73 -14.63 3.88
N ALA A 70 31.89 -13.96 3.78
CA ALA A 70 32.54 -13.76 2.51
C ALA A 70 32.97 -15.11 1.92
N LEU A 71 32.62 -15.33 0.66
CA LEU A 71 33.11 -16.43 -0.14
C LEU A 71 34.25 -15.91 -1.03
N ASP A 72 35.29 -16.71 -1.16
CA ASP A 72 36.40 -16.45 -2.08
C ASP A 72 35.92 -16.65 -3.53
N ILE A 73 35.35 -15.58 -4.09
CA ILE A 73 34.74 -15.55 -5.41
C ILE A 73 35.32 -14.36 -6.18
N PRO A 74 35.69 -14.51 -7.47
CA PRO A 74 36.15 -13.40 -8.29
C PRO A 74 35.18 -12.22 -8.26
N LEU A 75 35.71 -10.99 -8.17
CA LEU A 75 34.93 -9.75 -8.06
C LEU A 75 33.81 -9.64 -9.12
N GLY A 76 34.09 -10.04 -10.37
CA GLY A 76 33.10 -10.02 -11.44
C GLY A 76 31.90 -10.94 -11.17
N VAL A 77 32.15 -12.12 -10.60
CA VAL A 77 31.10 -13.11 -10.28
C VAL A 77 30.28 -12.65 -9.07
N SER A 78 30.92 -12.06 -8.04
CA SER A 78 30.20 -11.52 -6.89
C SER A 78 29.32 -10.32 -7.26
N MET A 79 29.78 -9.42 -8.16
CA MET A 79 28.96 -8.34 -8.71
C MET A 79 27.73 -8.86 -9.46
N ILE A 80 27.89 -9.86 -10.33
CA ILE A 80 26.78 -10.46 -11.08
C ILE A 80 25.80 -11.14 -10.12
N LEU A 81 26.30 -11.86 -9.12
CA LEU A 81 25.48 -12.51 -8.10
C LEU A 81 24.67 -11.49 -7.31
N TRP A 82 25.29 -10.40 -6.84
CA TRP A 82 24.61 -9.34 -6.10
C TRP A 82 23.53 -8.65 -6.95
N LEU A 83 23.84 -8.29 -8.20
CA LEU A 83 22.87 -7.72 -9.13
C LEU A 83 21.71 -8.68 -9.43
N SER A 84 22.00 -9.96 -9.65
CA SER A 84 20.98 -11.00 -9.84
C SER A 84 20.08 -11.12 -8.61
N MET A 85 20.65 -11.09 -7.41
CA MET A 85 19.88 -11.16 -6.16
C MET A 85 19.08 -9.90 -5.91
N LEU A 86 19.54 -8.73 -6.37
CA LEU A 86 18.77 -7.49 -6.32
C LEU A 86 17.50 -7.60 -7.16
N VAL A 87 17.63 -8.07 -8.41
CA VAL A 87 16.48 -8.33 -9.29
C VAL A 87 15.54 -9.40 -8.70
N GLY A 88 16.13 -10.47 -8.16
CA GLY A 88 15.40 -11.53 -7.46
C GLY A 88 14.62 -11.00 -6.25
N GLY A 89 15.23 -10.14 -5.45
CA GLY A 89 14.61 -9.52 -4.27
C GLY A 89 13.41 -8.65 -4.61
N VAL A 90 13.50 -7.85 -5.68
CA VAL A 90 12.35 -7.08 -6.17
C VAL A 90 11.24 -8.01 -6.65
N THR A 91 11.57 -9.05 -7.39
CA THR A 91 10.61 -10.03 -7.89
C THR A 91 9.88 -10.73 -6.75
N VAL A 92 10.62 -11.25 -5.76
CA VAL A 92 10.05 -11.90 -4.57
C VAL A 92 9.20 -10.93 -3.78
N SER A 93 9.63 -9.67 -3.61
CA SER A 93 8.85 -8.66 -2.90
C SER A 93 7.52 -8.37 -3.58
N MET A 94 7.48 -8.35 -4.92
CA MET A 94 6.26 -8.15 -5.69
C MET A 94 5.29 -9.33 -5.56
N VAL A 95 5.81 -10.55 -5.64
CA VAL A 95 5.02 -11.78 -5.43
C VAL A 95 4.48 -11.83 -4.01
N PHE A 96 5.32 -11.51 -3.02
CA PHE A 96 4.94 -11.48 -1.62
C PHE A 96 3.87 -10.42 -1.35
N PHE A 97 4.02 -9.21 -1.90
CA PHE A 97 3.02 -8.16 -1.81
C PHE A 97 1.68 -8.61 -2.39
N ARG A 98 1.70 -9.23 -3.58
CA ARG A 98 0.49 -9.73 -4.23
C ARG A 98 -0.21 -10.79 -3.39
N MET A 99 0.57 -11.72 -2.83
CA MET A 99 0.09 -12.76 -1.95
C MET A 99 -0.56 -12.19 -0.67
N LEU A 100 0.03 -11.14 -0.09
CA LEU A 100 -0.56 -10.42 1.04
C LEU A 100 -1.83 -9.67 0.65
N ALA A 101 -1.90 -9.11 -0.56
CA ALA A 101 -3.06 -8.38 -1.06
C ALA A 101 -4.24 -9.31 -1.42
N GLU A 102 -3.96 -10.54 -1.85
CA GLU A 102 -4.98 -11.55 -2.18
C GLU A 102 -5.52 -12.28 -0.93
N SER A 103 -4.81 -12.21 0.20
CA SER A 103 -5.24 -12.83 1.46
C SER A 103 -6.50 -12.12 2.00
N PRO A 104 -7.66 -12.81 2.08
CA PRO A 104 -8.87 -12.19 2.60
C PRO A 104 -8.66 -11.76 4.05
N SER A 105 -8.97 -10.50 4.37
CA SER A 105 -8.98 -10.01 5.75
C SER A 105 -9.93 -10.89 6.55
N MET A 106 -9.43 -11.51 7.63
CA MET A 106 -10.17 -12.46 8.47
C MET A 106 -11.43 -11.85 9.11
N ASP A 107 -11.62 -10.54 9.01
CA ASP A 107 -12.75 -9.76 9.53
C ASP A 107 -14.11 -10.09 8.86
N GLY A 108 -14.11 -10.90 7.79
CA GLY A 108 -15.33 -11.43 7.18
C GLY A 108 -15.86 -12.73 7.82
N ARG A 109 -15.19 -13.28 8.84
CA ARG A 109 -15.70 -14.40 9.64
C ARG A 109 -16.41 -13.83 10.86
N GLU A 110 -17.73 -14.01 10.90
CA GLU A 110 -18.63 -13.71 12.04
C GLU A 110 -19.30 -12.33 12.06
N ASP A 111 -19.70 -11.82 10.90
CA ASP A 111 -21.12 -11.45 10.78
C ASP A 111 -21.90 -12.77 10.66
N GLY A 112 -22.13 -13.38 11.81
CA GLY A 112 -23.12 -14.41 12.00
C GLY A 112 -24.50 -13.77 12.13
N SER A 113 -24.86 -12.79 11.29
CA SER A 113 -26.27 -12.58 10.95
C SER A 113 -26.70 -13.89 10.28
N THR A 114 -27.21 -14.89 10.99
CA THR A 114 -28.60 -14.93 11.47
C THR A 114 -29.59 -14.22 10.54
N ASP A 115 -29.30 -14.10 9.25
CA ASP A 115 -30.32 -13.87 8.26
C ASP A 115 -30.89 -15.23 7.83
N GLY A 116 -32.18 -15.36 8.07
CA GLY A 116 -32.99 -15.95 7.03
C GLY A 116 -33.07 -17.47 7.04
N ARG A 117 -33.15 -18.09 8.22
CA ARG A 117 -34.18 -19.13 8.37
C ARG A 117 -35.55 -18.43 8.26
N LYS A 118 -35.91 -18.04 7.03
CA LYS A 118 -37.30 -17.95 6.61
C LYS A 118 -37.91 -19.29 7.01
N GLN A 119 -38.74 -19.28 8.05
CA GLN A 119 -40.18 -19.27 7.85
C GLN A 119 -40.52 -20.29 6.77
N GLY A 120 -40.63 -21.55 7.20
CA GLY A 120 -41.51 -22.45 6.51
C GLY A 120 -42.92 -21.86 6.52
N PRO A 121 -43.73 -22.10 5.47
CA PRO A 121 -45.13 -21.73 5.48
C PRO A 121 -45.79 -22.55 6.61
N ASN A 122 -46.13 -21.87 7.71
CA ASN A 122 -47.02 -22.45 8.71
C ASN A 122 -48.42 -22.32 8.12
N ASP A 123 -48.78 -23.32 7.32
CA ASP A 123 -50.13 -23.52 6.81
C ASP A 123 -51.09 -23.62 7.98
N GLY A 124 -52.21 -22.91 7.84
CA GLY A 124 -53.18 -22.67 8.88
C GLY A 124 -53.63 -23.92 9.61
N ARG A 125 -53.68 -23.81 10.94
CA ARG A 125 -54.63 -24.54 11.75
C ARG A 125 -55.13 -23.65 12.88
N GLU A 126 -56.31 -23.11 12.61
CA GLU A 126 -57.42 -22.86 13.51
C GLU A 126 -57.20 -23.20 15.00
N GLY A 127 -57.58 -22.27 15.88
CA GLY A 127 -58.03 -22.63 17.23
C GLY A 127 -57.80 -21.58 18.30
N GLU A 128 -58.88 -20.87 18.64
CA GLU A 128 -59.25 -20.47 20.01
C GLU A 128 -58.46 -19.30 20.63
N GLU A 129 -59.02 -18.07 20.58
CA GLU A 129 -59.82 -17.49 21.68
C GLU A 129 -59.20 -17.72 23.06
N HIS A 130 -58.57 -16.68 23.63
CA HIS A 130 -58.88 -16.25 24.99
C HIS A 130 -58.48 -14.79 25.22
N THR A 131 -59.51 -14.01 25.49
CA THR A 131 -59.56 -12.66 26.07
C THR A 131 -58.83 -12.55 27.40
N SER A 132 -58.31 -11.36 27.72
CA SER A 132 -58.15 -10.73 29.07
C SER A 132 -56.79 -10.00 29.14
N SER A 133 -56.57 -8.82 29.71
CA SER A 133 -57.36 -7.74 30.32
C SER A 133 -56.30 -6.80 30.93
N ASN A 134 -56.46 -5.47 30.80
CA ASN A 134 -55.92 -4.40 31.68
C ASN A 134 -54.37 -4.30 31.86
N ALA A 135 -53.70 -3.15 31.97
CA ALA A 135 -54.04 -1.78 32.33
C ALA A 135 -52.89 -0.83 31.88
N PRO A 136 -53.07 0.51 31.92
CA PRO A 136 -52.04 1.49 31.56
C PRO A 136 -51.26 1.96 32.79
N HIS A 137 -49.95 2.24 32.64
CA HIS A 137 -49.19 2.98 33.65
C HIS A 137 -48.45 4.17 33.05
N SER A 138 -49.04 5.33 33.28
CA SER A 138 -48.44 6.65 33.20
C SER A 138 -47.63 6.93 34.48
N ILE A 139 -46.36 7.31 34.35
CA ILE A 139 -45.67 8.11 35.37
C ILE A 139 -44.91 9.24 34.68
N ASP A 140 -45.43 10.43 34.97
CA ASP A 140 -44.88 11.76 34.81
C ASP A 140 -43.79 12.02 35.88
N LYS A 141 -42.74 12.77 35.50
CA LYS A 141 -42.11 13.82 36.34
C LYS A 141 -40.93 14.50 35.63
N THR A 142 -41.24 15.67 35.09
CA THR A 142 -40.67 17.01 35.42
C THR A 142 -39.17 17.23 35.73
N HIS A 143 -38.73 18.40 35.24
CA HIS A 143 -37.55 19.23 35.56
C HIS A 143 -36.22 18.87 34.87
N GLN A 144 -35.75 19.75 33.98
CA GLN A 144 -34.95 20.90 34.42
C GLN A 144 -34.86 22.00 33.34
N SER A 145 -35.25 23.19 33.76
CA SER A 145 -35.11 24.49 33.11
C SER A 145 -33.71 25.07 33.29
N GLY A 146 -33.21 25.77 32.27
CA GLY A 146 -32.03 26.65 32.33
C GLY A 146 -31.14 26.40 31.12
N ASP A 147 -30.67 27.38 30.35
CA ASP A 147 -30.66 28.81 30.58
C ASP A 147 -30.19 29.50 29.27
N SER A 148 -30.51 30.80 29.18
CA SER A 148 -29.69 31.85 28.57
C SER A 148 -29.41 31.90 27.04
N SER A 149 -30.06 32.90 26.44
CA SER A 149 -29.42 33.99 25.67
C SER A 149 -29.14 33.80 24.17
N ALA A 150 -30.05 34.34 23.36
CA ALA A 150 -29.69 35.12 22.16
C ALA A 150 -29.07 36.48 22.61
N PRO A 151 -28.33 37.23 21.77
CA PRO A 151 -28.97 37.94 20.64
C PRO A 151 -28.10 38.13 19.37
N SER A 152 -28.78 38.55 18.29
CA SER A 152 -28.39 39.59 17.29
C SER A 152 -26.94 39.62 16.76
N SER A 153 -26.62 39.80 15.48
CA SER A 153 -27.24 40.60 14.41
C SER A 153 -26.25 40.60 13.23
N THR A 154 -26.75 40.98 12.05
CA THR A 154 -26.02 41.76 11.01
C THR A 154 -24.74 41.18 10.43
N SER A 155 -24.79 40.76 9.17
CA SER A 155 -24.34 41.61 8.05
C SER A 155 -24.63 40.93 6.71
N SER A 156 -25.66 41.46 6.06
CA SER A 156 -25.83 41.44 4.62
C SER A 156 -24.74 42.33 3.99
N GLU A 157 -23.76 41.75 3.32
CA GLU A 157 -22.94 42.49 2.35
C GLU A 157 -23.42 42.18 0.94
N VAL A 158 -24.17 43.15 0.45
CA VAL A 158 -24.49 43.44 -0.95
C VAL A 158 -23.30 44.25 -1.48
N LEU A 159 -22.59 43.74 -2.50
CA LEU A 159 -21.71 44.44 -3.45
C LEU A 159 -21.02 43.35 -4.27
N SER A 160 -20.87 43.33 -5.58
CA SER A 160 -21.08 44.27 -6.69
C SER A 160 -21.07 43.37 -7.93
N ASP A 161 -22.10 43.41 -8.77
CA ASP A 161 -22.07 44.20 -10.01
C ASP A 161 -20.84 43.84 -10.87
N TRP A 162 -20.96 42.74 -11.61
CA TRP A 162 -20.08 42.44 -12.73
C TRP A 162 -20.90 42.61 -14.01
N ASP A 163 -20.74 43.79 -14.57
CA ASP A 163 -21.19 44.21 -15.88
C ASP A 163 -20.77 43.20 -16.96
N SER A 164 -21.77 42.77 -17.71
CA SER A 164 -21.60 42.04 -18.96
C SER A 164 -21.27 43.03 -20.07
N PRO A 165 -20.16 42.86 -20.82
CA PRO A 165 -20.11 43.34 -22.18
C PRO A 165 -20.74 42.29 -23.10
N ALA A 166 -21.96 42.61 -23.54
CA ALA A 166 -22.51 42.06 -24.76
C ALA A 166 -21.51 42.27 -25.90
N THR A 167 -21.02 41.17 -26.46
CA THR A 167 -20.54 41.15 -27.84
C THR A 167 -21.25 39.99 -28.52
N ASP A 168 -22.26 40.36 -29.29
CA ASP A 168 -22.73 39.64 -30.45
C ASP A 168 -21.51 39.27 -31.31
N ASP A 169 -21.25 37.97 -31.44
CA ASP A 169 -20.57 37.40 -32.61
C ASP A 169 -21.07 35.96 -32.78
N ALA A 170 -22.30 35.90 -33.27
CA ALA A 170 -22.86 34.72 -33.90
C ALA A 170 -22.19 34.52 -35.26
N GLU A 171 -21.04 33.84 -35.29
CA GLU A 171 -20.56 33.24 -36.53
C GLU A 171 -19.79 31.93 -36.28
N ASN A 172 -20.51 30.83 -36.53
CA ASN A 172 -20.02 29.74 -37.37
C ASN A 172 -18.69 29.09 -36.94
N ARG A 173 -18.73 28.34 -35.83
CA ARG A 173 -17.85 27.18 -35.66
C ARG A 173 -18.70 25.94 -35.55
N SER A 174 -18.81 25.26 -36.69
CA SER A 174 -19.08 23.84 -36.79
C SER A 174 -18.39 23.10 -35.64
N ILE A 175 -19.21 22.71 -34.66
CA ILE A 175 -18.85 21.82 -33.57
C ILE A 175 -18.46 20.50 -34.23
N ALA A 176 -17.17 20.30 -34.42
CA ALA A 176 -16.61 18.98 -34.58
C ALA A 176 -17.00 18.21 -33.32
N ALA A 177 -17.91 17.25 -33.47
CA ALA A 177 -18.32 16.35 -32.42
C ALA A 177 -17.07 15.83 -31.71
N ASN A 178 -16.98 16.10 -30.40
CA ASN A 178 -15.91 15.61 -29.56
C ASN A 178 -15.95 14.07 -29.61
N PRO A 179 -14.94 13.39 -30.16
CA PRO A 179 -14.92 11.92 -30.25
C PRO A 179 -14.77 11.23 -28.87
N PHE A 180 -14.84 11.99 -27.78
CA PHE A 180 -14.70 11.52 -26.41
C PHE A 180 -16.05 11.19 -25.73
N GLU A 181 -17.16 11.78 -26.16
CA GLU A 181 -18.48 11.50 -25.54
C GLU A 181 -19.12 10.19 -26.03
N GLU A 182 -18.78 9.71 -27.23
CA GLU A 182 -19.33 8.45 -27.76
C GLU A 182 -18.77 7.18 -27.07
N ARG A 183 -17.79 7.33 -26.18
CA ARG A 183 -17.24 6.22 -25.38
C ARG A 183 -17.92 6.01 -24.02
N ALA A 184 -18.71 6.96 -23.54
CA ALA A 184 -19.38 6.85 -22.24
C ALA A 184 -20.70 6.05 -22.30
N SER A 185 -21.32 5.93 -23.48
CA SER A 185 -22.62 5.25 -23.66
C SER A 185 -22.52 3.75 -23.95
N LYS A 186 -21.33 3.23 -24.30
CA LYS A 186 -21.15 1.77 -24.43
C LYS A 186 -20.91 1.18 -23.04
N GLY A 187 -22.02 0.82 -22.39
CA GLY A 187 -22.02 -0.01 -21.19
C GLY A 187 -21.07 -1.21 -21.35
N PRO A 188 -20.50 -1.71 -20.25
CA PRO A 188 -19.44 -2.71 -20.27
C PRO A 188 -19.94 -3.94 -21.02
N THR A 189 -19.59 -4.04 -22.30
CA THR A 189 -19.76 -5.26 -23.06
C THR A 189 -18.90 -6.28 -22.34
N SER A 190 -19.57 -7.17 -21.61
CA SER A 190 -19.04 -8.39 -21.04
C SER A 190 -18.47 -9.21 -22.20
N ARG A 191 -17.24 -8.87 -22.62
CA ARG A 191 -16.40 -9.80 -23.36
C ARG A 191 -16.20 -10.96 -22.39
N SER A 192 -16.98 -12.01 -22.60
CA SER A 192 -16.66 -13.35 -22.15
C SER A 192 -15.26 -13.65 -22.70
N VAL A 193 -14.27 -13.47 -21.82
CA VAL A 193 -12.90 -13.91 -22.02
C VAL A 193 -12.95 -15.43 -21.93
N GLU A 194 -13.42 -16.06 -23.00
CA GLU A 194 -13.40 -17.50 -23.21
C GLU A 194 -11.99 -17.85 -23.70
N GLY A 195 -11.06 -17.78 -22.76
CA GLY A 195 -9.64 -18.05 -22.96
C GLY A 195 -9.31 -19.46 -22.50
N ASP A 196 -8.92 -20.30 -23.45
CA ASP A 196 -8.18 -21.56 -23.25
C ASP A 196 -7.11 -21.38 -22.15
N GLY A 197 -7.39 -21.98 -20.99
CA GLY A 197 -6.69 -21.72 -19.73
C GLY A 197 -5.29 -22.30 -19.61
N THR A 198 -4.66 -22.77 -20.69
CA THR A 198 -3.51 -23.66 -20.58
C THR A 198 -2.14 -23.12 -21.00
N LEU A 199 -2.03 -21.94 -21.67
CA LEU A 199 -0.71 -21.49 -22.18
C LEU A 199 -0.30 -20.01 -21.99
N THR A 200 -1.11 -19.11 -21.42
CA THR A 200 -0.74 -17.66 -21.33
C THR A 200 -0.22 -17.19 -19.96
N TRP A 201 -0.22 -18.06 -18.94
CA TRP A 201 0.20 -17.68 -17.59
C TRP A 201 1.67 -17.28 -17.51
N ASN A 202 2.57 -17.97 -18.22
CA ASN A 202 4.01 -17.76 -18.09
C ASN A 202 4.48 -16.45 -18.76
N GLU A 203 3.89 -16.07 -19.89
CA GLU A 203 4.30 -14.87 -20.62
C GLU A 203 3.85 -13.57 -19.93
N SER A 204 2.70 -13.60 -19.26
CA SER A 204 2.20 -12.43 -18.53
C SER A 204 2.95 -12.14 -17.23
N ILE A 205 3.42 -13.19 -16.53
CA ILE A 205 4.18 -13.03 -15.28
C ILE A 205 5.55 -12.41 -15.57
N GLY A 206 6.28 -12.94 -16.57
CA GLY A 206 7.61 -12.43 -16.93
C GLY A 206 7.59 -10.94 -17.31
N ARG A 207 6.60 -10.52 -18.12
CA ARG A 207 6.47 -9.11 -18.52
C ARG A 207 6.12 -8.21 -17.35
N THR A 208 5.19 -8.61 -16.49
CA THR A 208 4.80 -7.82 -15.31
C THR A 208 5.97 -7.69 -14.33
N THR A 209 6.72 -8.77 -14.09
CA THR A 209 7.93 -8.73 -13.26
C THR A 209 8.99 -7.81 -13.85
N LEU A 210 9.27 -7.90 -15.15
CA LEU A 210 10.26 -7.05 -15.81
C LEU A 210 9.90 -5.56 -15.72
N ILE A 211 8.62 -5.24 -15.94
CA ILE A 211 8.08 -3.87 -15.76
C ILE A 211 8.21 -3.43 -14.30
N GLY A 212 7.89 -4.32 -13.35
CA GLY A 212 8.04 -4.08 -11.92
C GLY A 212 9.49 -3.77 -11.52
N VAL A 213 10.45 -4.57 -12.00
CA VAL A 213 11.88 -4.35 -11.78
C VAL A 213 12.34 -3.01 -12.37
N GLY A 214 11.91 -2.69 -13.60
CA GLY A 214 12.22 -1.40 -14.22
C GLY A 214 11.69 -0.22 -13.41
N ALA A 215 10.45 -0.32 -12.91
CA ALA A 215 9.86 0.70 -12.06
C ALA A 215 10.57 0.82 -10.70
N ALA A 216 10.98 -0.30 -10.10
CA ALA A 216 11.74 -0.30 -8.87
C ALA A 216 13.08 0.43 -9.05
N ILE A 217 13.84 0.11 -10.10
CA ILE A 217 15.13 0.76 -10.39
C ILE A 217 14.95 2.27 -10.60
N ILE A 218 14.00 2.66 -11.46
CA ILE A 218 13.71 4.09 -11.73
C ILE A 218 13.30 4.79 -10.44
N GLY A 219 12.37 4.19 -9.68
CA GLY A 219 11.90 4.72 -8.41
C GLY A 219 13.03 4.91 -7.40
N THR A 220 13.91 3.92 -7.25
CA THR A 220 15.08 3.98 -6.37
C THR A 220 16.02 5.11 -6.79
N ILE A 221 16.37 5.22 -8.08
CA ILE A 221 17.24 6.30 -8.58
C ILE A 221 16.62 7.67 -8.28
N LEU A 222 15.33 7.85 -8.57
CA LEU A 222 14.62 9.10 -8.30
C LEU A 222 14.65 9.45 -6.80
N VAL A 223 14.33 8.50 -5.94
CA VAL A 223 14.34 8.68 -4.48
C VAL A 223 15.75 8.99 -3.97
N SER A 224 16.77 8.28 -4.46
CA SER A 224 18.17 8.51 -4.10
C SER A 224 18.63 9.91 -4.51
N VAL A 225 18.33 10.36 -5.73
CA VAL A 225 18.64 11.72 -6.19
C VAL A 225 17.88 12.75 -5.34
N GLY A 226 16.61 12.50 -5.03
CA GLY A 226 15.81 13.35 -4.15
C GLY A 226 16.44 13.50 -2.77
N LEU A 227 16.81 12.38 -2.14
CA LEU A 227 17.47 12.36 -0.83
C LEU A 227 18.85 13.05 -0.85
N ALA A 228 19.62 12.85 -1.93
CA ALA A 228 20.94 13.45 -2.09
C ALA A 228 20.87 14.98 -2.27
N LEU A 229 19.86 15.48 -2.98
CA LEU A 229 19.62 16.92 -3.08
C LEU A 229 19.15 17.48 -1.74
N PHE A 230 18.12 16.87 -1.13
CA PHE A 230 17.60 17.24 0.18
C PHE A 230 16.72 16.13 0.80
N ILE A 231 16.85 15.89 2.10
CA ILE A 231 16.08 14.86 2.83
C ILE A 231 14.56 15.00 2.63
N LEU A 232 14.03 16.23 2.77
CA LEU A 232 12.58 16.49 2.66
C LEU A 232 12.02 16.20 1.25
N PRO A 233 12.58 16.73 0.15
CA PRO A 233 12.25 16.33 -1.22
C PRO A 233 12.36 14.83 -1.50
N GLY A 234 13.41 14.16 -1.01
CA GLY A 234 13.56 12.72 -1.15
C GLY A 234 12.42 11.94 -0.48
N LEU A 235 12.08 12.32 0.75
CA LEU A 235 10.99 11.68 1.50
C LEU A 235 9.61 11.97 0.88
N PHE A 236 9.40 13.18 0.38
CA PHE A 236 8.21 13.54 -0.40
C PHE A 236 8.07 12.65 -1.64
N LEU A 237 9.15 12.48 -2.40
CA LEU A 237 9.15 11.68 -3.62
C LEU A 237 8.96 10.19 -3.31
N ALA A 238 9.58 9.67 -2.24
CA ALA A 238 9.36 8.30 -1.77
C ALA A 238 7.89 8.06 -1.41
N THR A 239 7.25 9.00 -0.71
CA THR A 239 5.83 8.93 -0.34
C THR A 239 4.94 9.00 -1.58
N ALA A 240 5.26 9.87 -2.53
CA ALA A 240 4.51 10.00 -3.79
C ALA A 240 4.59 8.74 -4.66
N LEU A 241 5.72 8.02 -4.60
CA LEU A 241 5.96 6.80 -5.38
C LEU A 241 5.64 5.50 -4.63
N ALA A 242 5.29 5.55 -3.34
CA ALA A 242 5.05 4.38 -2.51
C ALA A 242 3.99 3.42 -3.08
N PHE A 243 2.95 3.95 -3.75
CA PHE A 243 1.88 3.13 -4.34
C PHE A 243 2.15 2.65 -5.78
N THR A 244 3.27 3.03 -6.38
CA THR A 244 3.63 2.60 -7.75
C THR A 244 3.68 1.08 -7.87
N HIS A 245 4.28 0.41 -6.88
CA HIS A 245 4.38 -1.05 -6.85
C HIS A 245 3.01 -1.76 -6.78
N PRO A 246 2.13 -1.39 -5.83
CA PRO A 246 0.75 -1.90 -5.81
C PRO A 246 0.00 -1.72 -7.13
N TYR A 247 0.10 -0.54 -7.77
CA TYR A 247 -0.57 -0.29 -9.06
C TYR A 247 -0.02 -1.18 -10.19
N LEU A 248 1.29 -1.40 -10.24
CA LEU A 248 1.90 -2.32 -11.21
C LEU A 248 1.49 -3.77 -10.97
N ALA A 249 1.38 -4.18 -9.71
CA ALA A 249 1.00 -5.54 -9.35
C ALA A 249 -0.47 -5.84 -9.66
N THR A 250 -1.36 -4.86 -9.48
CA THR A 250 -2.81 -5.08 -9.54
C THR A 250 -3.46 -4.66 -10.85
N GLU A 251 -3.00 -3.57 -11.49
CA GLU A 251 -3.74 -2.96 -12.62
C GLU A 251 -3.11 -3.21 -14.00
N ARG A 252 -1.97 -3.92 -14.10
CA ARG A 252 -1.26 -4.21 -15.37
C ARG A 252 -1.00 -2.97 -16.25
N VAL A 253 -0.85 -1.80 -15.63
CA VAL A 253 -0.55 -0.53 -16.31
C VAL A 253 0.95 -0.37 -16.58
N GLY A 254 1.32 0.51 -17.51
CA GLY A 254 2.72 0.84 -17.77
C GLY A 254 3.38 1.61 -16.61
N ILE A 255 4.72 1.62 -16.55
CA ILE A 255 5.51 2.25 -15.47
C ILE A 255 5.11 3.72 -15.26
N ILE A 256 5.07 4.50 -16.33
CA ILE A 256 4.78 5.93 -16.26
C ILE A 256 3.34 6.20 -15.78
N GLU A 257 2.39 5.39 -16.25
CA GLU A 257 0.98 5.52 -15.85
C GLU A 257 0.79 5.14 -14.37
N ALA A 258 1.45 4.07 -13.90
CA ALA A 258 1.47 3.68 -12.50
C ALA A 258 2.04 4.79 -11.60
N MET A 259 3.15 5.41 -12.02
CA MET A 259 3.78 6.52 -11.28
C MET A 259 2.88 7.76 -11.24
N LYS A 260 2.26 8.14 -12.37
CA LYS A 260 1.33 9.26 -12.44
C LYS A 260 0.13 9.04 -11.52
N ARG A 261 -0.46 7.86 -11.56
CA ARG A 261 -1.61 7.49 -10.73
C ARG A 261 -1.26 7.40 -9.25
N SER A 262 -0.05 6.94 -8.92
CA SER A 262 0.50 6.99 -7.56
C SER A 262 0.59 8.44 -7.07
N PHE A 263 1.12 9.34 -7.89
CA PHE A 263 1.25 10.76 -7.54
C PHE A 263 -0.10 11.45 -7.32
N GLU A 264 -1.07 11.21 -8.21
CA GLU A 264 -2.43 11.74 -8.08
C GLU A 264 -3.11 11.24 -6.80
N THR A 265 -2.91 9.97 -6.46
CA THR A 265 -3.43 9.36 -5.23
C THR A 265 -2.84 9.98 -3.97
N THR A 266 -1.53 10.21 -3.96
CA THR A 266 -0.85 10.82 -2.81
C THR A 266 -1.19 12.31 -2.67
N ARG A 267 -1.44 13.04 -3.77
CA ARG A 267 -1.72 14.49 -3.73
C ARG A 267 -2.99 14.84 -2.96
N GLU A 268 -4.05 14.04 -3.10
CA GLU A 268 -5.34 14.28 -2.44
C GLU A 268 -5.30 14.06 -0.93
N SER A 269 -4.43 13.15 -0.46
CA SER A 269 -4.39 12.69 0.93
C SER A 269 -2.99 12.71 1.55
N TRP A 270 -2.16 13.66 1.10
CA TRP A 270 -0.71 13.65 1.32
C TRP A 270 -0.28 13.46 2.78
N LEU A 271 -0.90 14.18 3.73
CA LEU A 271 -0.58 14.05 5.16
C LEU A 271 -0.83 12.64 5.69
N ARG A 272 -1.88 11.98 5.20
CA ARG A 272 -2.25 10.65 5.67
C ARG A 272 -1.34 9.59 5.06
N THR A 273 -1.06 9.69 3.76
CA THR A 273 -0.06 8.83 3.11
C THR A 273 1.31 9.01 3.74
N PHE A 274 1.69 10.25 4.05
CA PHE A 274 2.94 10.57 4.73
C PHE A 274 3.00 9.96 6.13
N ALA A 275 1.93 10.07 6.92
CA ALA A 275 1.85 9.45 8.23
C ALA A 275 1.94 7.91 8.16
N LEU A 276 1.28 7.29 7.17
CA LEU A 276 1.36 5.85 6.93
C LEU A 276 2.79 5.41 6.54
N VAL A 277 3.40 6.06 5.55
CA VAL A 277 4.78 5.76 5.12
C VAL A 277 5.77 6.02 6.26
N GLY A 278 5.57 7.10 7.03
CA GLY A 278 6.34 7.40 8.22
C GLY A 278 6.23 6.29 9.27
N ALA A 279 5.03 5.77 9.53
CA ALA A 279 4.83 4.63 10.44
C ALA A 279 5.54 3.38 9.93
N ILE A 280 5.44 3.07 8.63
CA ILE A 280 6.14 1.94 8.00
C ILE A 280 7.65 2.06 8.17
N VAL A 281 8.23 3.22 7.86
CA VAL A 281 9.67 3.47 7.99
C VAL A 281 10.11 3.38 9.45
N LEU A 282 9.34 3.96 10.37
CA LEU A 282 9.63 3.91 11.80
C LEU A 282 9.64 2.47 12.31
N SER A 283 8.60 1.69 12.02
CA SER A 283 8.53 0.27 12.39
C SER A 283 9.67 -0.54 11.78
N PHE A 284 9.99 -0.30 10.50
CA PHE A 284 11.11 -0.97 9.83
C PHE A 284 12.44 -0.71 10.55
N VAL A 285 12.72 0.55 10.89
CA VAL A 285 13.93 0.95 11.63
C VAL A 285 13.94 0.33 13.03
N THR A 286 12.82 0.32 13.75
CA THR A 286 12.73 -0.28 15.09
C THR A 286 13.03 -1.78 15.03
N ILE A 287 12.39 -2.53 14.14
CA ILE A 287 12.60 -3.99 14.00
C ILE A 287 14.05 -4.27 13.60
N SER A 288 14.60 -3.53 12.62
CA SER A 288 15.98 -3.72 12.15
C SER A 288 17.02 -3.37 13.21
N SER A 289 16.76 -2.36 14.04
CA SER A 289 17.65 -1.97 15.14
C SER A 289 17.81 -3.08 16.17
N VAL A 290 16.75 -3.87 16.43
CA VAL A 290 16.84 -5.05 17.30
C VAL A 290 17.79 -6.08 16.69
N GLY A 291 17.71 -6.35 15.38
CA GLY A 291 18.64 -7.22 14.67
C GLY A 291 20.10 -6.77 14.77
N ALA A 292 20.35 -5.48 14.56
CA ALA A 292 21.68 -4.89 14.70
C ALA A 292 22.23 -5.01 16.14
N MET A 293 21.36 -4.90 17.16
CA MET A 293 21.77 -5.11 18.54
C MET A 293 22.25 -6.54 18.82
N PHE A 294 21.68 -7.55 18.15
CA PHE A 294 22.16 -8.92 18.27
C PHE A 294 23.56 -9.12 17.68
N VAL A 295 23.92 -8.41 16.61
CA VAL A 295 25.28 -8.44 16.05
C VAL A 295 26.29 -7.98 17.09
N LEU A 296 26.00 -6.87 17.78
CA LEU A 296 26.88 -6.36 18.83
C LEU A 296 26.90 -7.26 20.07
N ALA A 297 25.75 -7.83 20.46
CA ALA A 297 25.65 -8.70 21.63
C ALA A 297 26.32 -10.07 21.43
N LEU A 298 26.42 -10.54 20.19
CA LEU A 298 26.98 -11.84 19.80
C LEU A 298 28.35 -11.70 19.13
N GLU A 299 29.18 -10.79 19.61
CA GLU A 299 30.53 -10.57 19.09
C GLU A 299 31.38 -11.85 19.05
N ALA A 300 31.17 -12.77 20.00
CA ALA A 300 31.83 -14.08 20.04
C ALA A 300 31.40 -15.04 18.92
N TYR A 301 30.26 -14.79 18.27
CA TYR A 301 29.68 -15.63 17.22
C TYR A 301 29.19 -14.75 16.05
N PRO A 302 30.11 -14.13 15.29
CA PRO A 302 29.77 -13.11 14.29
C PRO A 302 28.83 -13.66 13.19
N VAL A 303 29.01 -14.92 12.77
CA VAL A 303 28.10 -15.59 11.82
C VAL A 303 26.66 -15.65 12.37
N VAL A 304 26.49 -16.00 13.65
CA VAL A 304 25.17 -16.15 14.26
C VAL A 304 24.49 -14.78 14.41
N GLY A 305 25.24 -13.77 14.86
CA GLY A 305 24.74 -12.40 14.95
C GLY A 305 24.24 -11.89 13.60
N GLU A 306 25.01 -12.15 12.54
CA GLU A 306 24.67 -11.72 11.19
C GLU A 306 23.43 -12.46 10.63
N LEU A 307 23.31 -13.77 10.85
CA LEU A 307 22.10 -14.53 10.47
C LEU A 307 20.84 -14.01 11.16
N ILE A 308 20.95 -13.67 12.46
CA ILE A 308 19.84 -13.08 13.21
C ILE A 308 19.50 -11.71 12.62
N ASN A 309 20.49 -10.88 12.33
CA ASN A 309 20.28 -9.57 11.70
C ASN A 309 19.53 -9.68 10.37
N VAL A 310 19.92 -10.63 9.51
CA VAL A 310 19.21 -10.91 8.25
C VAL A 310 17.77 -11.37 8.51
N ALA A 311 17.53 -12.19 9.53
CA ALA A 311 16.17 -12.61 9.89
C ALA A 311 15.29 -11.41 10.30
N PHE A 312 15.83 -10.49 11.10
CA PHE A 312 15.14 -9.25 11.46
C PHE A 312 14.92 -8.33 10.27
N GLY A 313 15.88 -8.23 9.35
CA GLY A 313 15.73 -7.49 8.09
C GLY A 313 14.62 -8.07 7.20
N ALA A 314 14.49 -9.39 7.14
CA ALA A 314 13.46 -10.06 6.36
C ALA A 314 12.08 -9.84 6.98
N LEU A 315 11.99 -9.94 8.30
CA LEU A 315 10.78 -9.62 9.07
C LEU A 315 10.36 -8.16 8.90
N ALA A 316 11.30 -7.22 9.04
CA ALA A 316 11.04 -5.80 8.89
C ALA A 316 10.53 -5.48 7.47
N TRP A 317 11.16 -6.07 6.44
CA TRP A 317 10.76 -5.87 5.05
C TRP A 317 9.39 -6.49 4.75
N GLY A 318 9.14 -7.72 5.20
CA GLY A 318 7.85 -8.36 5.05
C GLY A 318 6.74 -7.57 5.76
N TYR A 319 7.02 -7.06 6.96
CA TYR A 319 6.11 -6.19 7.71
C TYR A 319 5.79 -4.89 6.97
N ALA A 320 6.81 -4.24 6.40
CA ALA A 320 6.61 -3.04 5.59
C ALA A 320 5.70 -3.30 4.38
N LEU A 321 5.86 -4.45 3.70
CA LEU A 321 4.99 -4.84 2.58
C LEU A 321 3.55 -5.13 3.03
N ALA A 322 3.36 -5.76 4.20
CA ALA A 322 2.03 -6.03 4.76
C ALA A 322 1.30 -4.74 5.14
N MET A 323 1.96 -3.81 5.83
CA MET A 323 1.39 -2.50 6.13
C MET A 323 1.08 -1.70 4.86
N LEU A 324 1.97 -1.74 3.86
CA LEU A 324 1.72 -1.07 2.58
C LEU A 324 0.50 -1.64 1.86
N SER A 325 0.33 -2.97 1.89
CA SER A 325 -0.84 -3.65 1.32
C SER A 325 -2.12 -3.22 2.03
N SER A 326 -2.13 -3.22 3.37
CA SER A 326 -3.28 -2.77 4.16
C SER A 326 -3.64 -1.32 3.87
N GLY A 327 -2.65 -0.42 3.87
CA GLY A 327 -2.87 0.99 3.56
C GLY A 327 -3.41 1.23 2.15
N PHE A 328 -2.96 0.43 1.17
CA PHE A 328 -3.50 0.47 -0.19
C PHE A 328 -4.99 0.05 -0.24
N ASP A 329 -5.36 -1.02 0.48
CA ASP A 329 -6.76 -1.46 0.58
C ASP A 329 -7.65 -0.39 1.22
N GLN A 330 -7.18 0.27 2.29
CA GLN A 330 -7.94 1.35 2.92
C GLN A 330 -8.19 2.52 1.97
N VAL A 331 -7.18 2.92 1.17
CA VAL A 331 -7.33 3.98 0.16
C VAL A 331 -8.34 3.57 -0.93
N ARG A 332 -8.32 2.30 -1.35
CA ARG A 332 -9.29 1.78 -2.34
C ARG A 332 -10.71 1.75 -1.82
N ARG A 333 -10.94 1.23 -0.60
CA ARG A 333 -12.26 1.20 0.04
C ARG A 333 -12.83 2.60 0.18
N TYR A 334 -12.01 3.55 0.63
CA TYR A 334 -12.43 4.95 0.76
C TYR A 334 -12.89 5.56 -0.57
N ARG A 335 -12.17 5.28 -1.66
CA ARG A 335 -12.55 5.75 -3.00
C ARG A 335 -13.85 5.12 -3.51
N ALA A 336 -14.05 3.83 -3.25
CA ALA A 336 -15.30 3.14 -3.61
C ALA A 336 -16.51 3.75 -2.91
N THR A 337 -16.42 3.99 -1.59
CA THR A 337 -17.50 4.64 -0.83
C THR A 337 -17.75 6.08 -1.28
N GLN A 338 -16.71 6.82 -1.68
CA GLN A 338 -16.88 8.16 -2.23
C GLN A 338 -17.58 8.10 -3.59
N ALA A 339 -17.22 7.16 -4.48
CA ALA A 339 -17.86 7.02 -5.78
C ALA A 339 -19.37 6.71 -5.65
N GLU A 340 -19.74 5.79 -4.76
CA GLU A 340 -21.15 5.46 -4.45
C GLU A 340 -21.93 6.67 -3.93
N LYS A 341 -21.30 7.49 -3.08
CA LYS A 341 -21.92 8.72 -2.57
C LYS A 341 -22.22 9.73 -3.67
N TRP A 342 -21.37 9.83 -4.69
CA TRP A 342 -21.59 10.75 -5.81
C TRP A 342 -22.58 10.21 -6.84
N ASP A 343 -22.58 8.91 -7.08
CA ASP A 343 -23.54 8.23 -7.97
C ASP A 343 -24.99 8.48 -7.51
N GLY A 344 -25.24 8.40 -6.21
CA GLY A 344 -26.56 8.71 -5.63
C GLY A 344 -26.98 10.18 -5.70
N ILE A 345 -26.04 11.12 -5.91
CA ILE A 345 -26.34 12.55 -6.02
C ILE A 345 -26.79 12.91 -7.44
N ASP A 346 -26.20 12.29 -8.47
CA ASP A 346 -26.55 12.54 -9.87
C ASP A 346 -27.98 12.11 -10.18
N ASP A 347 -28.46 11.01 -9.56
CA ASP A 347 -29.84 10.52 -9.70
C ASP A 347 -30.90 11.41 -9.02
N GLU A 348 -30.53 12.19 -7.99
CA GLU A 348 -31.47 13.06 -7.26
C GLU A 348 -31.48 14.51 -7.80
N LEU A 349 -30.41 14.95 -8.48
CA LEU A 349 -30.27 16.32 -9.00
C LEU A 349 -30.65 16.50 -10.48
N LEU A 350 -30.93 15.41 -11.22
CA LEU A 350 -31.40 15.47 -12.61
C LEU A 350 -32.89 15.10 -12.68
N PRO A 351 -33.82 16.08 -12.60
CA PRO A 351 -35.27 15.85 -12.71
C PRO A 351 -35.76 15.51 -14.12
#